data_AF-A0A963DPP6-F1
#
_entry.id   AF-A0A963DPP6-F1
#
_cell.length_a   1.000
_cell.length_b   1.000
_cell.length_c   1.000
_cell.angle_alpha   90.00
_cell.angle_beta   90.00
_cell.angle_gamma   90.00
#
_symmetry.space_group_name_H-M   'P 1'
#
loop_
_entity.id
_entity.type
_entity.pdbx_description
1 polymer ?
#
loop_
_entity_poly.entity_id
_entity_poly.type
_entity_poly.pdbx_seq_one_letter_code
_entity_poly.pdbx_strand_id
1 'polypeptide(L)'
;MRFTGSLNPQQTVHAVAAILLTLLGGLTLISLLRSPVSQSSTEIADGQEQAQALAQWQILWTEIAERGEAALQPEQMDVSLRSAGDTVFMRYRNLWKNIDPAARRMFQIAALTNDPQQKLMWLEPLTTVDAPMIRARALLEVARVQLRRRALDLATAAAETMLAIPELTVQLTADAYFILGYAALEANDLDRAEAALAQAVDRDPGFWDARQAQLLVLNRQLNQPRQSVAACLNRSRLMIENLGALPTLAQDRTQFRDIADRFAAQAAVTNPAFRLLSGLGYLWVGDHDRARKALAEARKAQGQLPRQCETLIAAQAEALLQRHF
;
A
#
# COMPACT_ATOMS: atom_id res chain seq x y z
N MET A 1 3.03 -81.69 9.48
CA MET A 1 4.04 -80.61 9.42
C MET A 1 3.36 -79.29 9.77
N ARG A 2 3.68 -78.67 10.90
CA ARG A 2 3.15 -77.36 11.30
C ARG A 2 4.11 -76.27 10.80
N PHE A 3 3.69 -75.49 9.81
CA PHE A 3 4.39 -74.26 9.41
C PHE A 3 3.89 -73.11 10.28
N THR A 4 4.73 -72.63 11.19
CA THR A 4 4.55 -71.35 11.89
C THR A 4 5.37 -70.30 11.17
N GLY A 5 4.79 -69.67 10.14
CA GLY A 5 5.40 -68.52 9.48
C GLY A 5 5.07 -67.24 10.27
N SER A 6 6.03 -66.70 11.01
CA SER A 6 5.89 -65.36 11.58
C SER A 6 6.05 -64.33 10.47
N LEU A 7 4.97 -63.64 10.12
CA LEU A 7 5.01 -62.53 9.17
C LEU A 7 5.85 -61.39 9.77
N ASN A 8 6.78 -60.87 8.97
CA ASN A 8 7.69 -59.81 9.37
C ASN A 8 6.89 -58.49 9.53
N PRO A 9 6.89 -57.85 10.71
CA PRO A 9 6.13 -56.62 10.97
C PRO A 9 6.54 -55.43 10.07
N GLN A 10 7.71 -55.48 9.43
CA GLN A 10 8.08 -54.47 8.43
C GLN A 10 7.29 -54.61 7.12
N GLN A 11 6.91 -55.83 6.73
CA GLN A 11 6.14 -56.07 5.50
C GLN A 11 4.70 -55.55 5.62
N THR A 12 4.10 -55.60 6.82
CA THR A 12 2.76 -55.07 7.06
C THR A 12 2.73 -53.54 7.01
N VAL A 13 3.76 -52.86 7.52
CA VAL A 13 3.85 -51.39 7.46
C VAL A 13 3.99 -50.89 6.02
N HIS A 14 4.81 -51.53 5.19
CA HIS A 14 4.96 -51.15 3.79
C HIS A 14 3.69 -51.40 2.95
N ALA A 15 2.95 -52.49 3.24
CA ALA A 15 1.69 -52.77 2.56
C ALA A 15 0.61 -51.72 2.88
N VAL A 16 0.51 -51.30 4.14
CA VAL A 16 -0.46 -50.26 4.55
C VAL A 16 -0.12 -48.89 3.94
N ALA A 17 1.17 -48.52 3.90
CA ALA A 17 1.60 -47.27 3.28
C ALA A 17 1.29 -47.21 1.77
N ALA A 18 1.46 -48.31 1.04
CA ALA A 18 1.16 -48.40 -0.39
C ALA A 18 -0.35 -48.28 -0.69
N ILE A 19 -1.20 -48.87 0.17
CA ILE A 19 -2.67 -48.76 0.04
C ILE A 19 -3.13 -47.32 0.32
N LEU A 20 -2.55 -46.65 1.33
CA LEU A 20 -2.87 -45.25 1.61
C LEU A 20 -2.45 -44.31 0.47
N LEU A 21 -1.25 -44.50 -0.10
CA LEU A 21 -0.78 -43.71 -1.24
C LEU A 21 -1.65 -43.90 -2.50
N THR A 22 -2.12 -45.13 -2.76
CA THR A 22 -3.00 -45.41 -3.90
C THR A 22 -4.41 -44.84 -3.71
N LEU A 23 -4.95 -44.86 -2.48
CA LEU A 23 -6.22 -44.21 -2.16
C LEU A 23 -6.13 -42.67 -2.26
N LEU A 24 -5.04 -42.06 -1.78
CA LEU A 24 -4.78 -40.62 -1.93
C LEU A 24 -4.58 -40.22 -3.41
N GLY A 25 -3.88 -41.05 -4.18
CA GLY A 25 -3.71 -40.85 -5.62
C GLY A 25 -5.04 -40.94 -6.40
N GLY A 26 -5.90 -41.90 -6.04
CA GLY A 26 -7.22 -42.06 -6.66
C GLY A 26 -8.18 -40.91 -6.34
N LEU A 27 -8.21 -40.45 -5.08
CA LEU A 27 -9.07 -39.35 -4.64
C LEU A 27 -8.65 -38.00 -5.26
N THR A 28 -7.35 -37.75 -5.41
CA THR A 28 -6.84 -36.53 -6.07
C THR A 28 -7.18 -36.51 -7.56
N LEU A 29 -7.07 -37.65 -8.25
CA LEU A 29 -7.43 -37.75 -9.68
C LEU A 29 -8.94 -37.57 -9.93
N ILE A 30 -9.80 -38.12 -9.06
CA ILE A 30 -11.25 -37.96 -9.17
C ILE A 30 -11.66 -36.52 -8.87
N SER A 31 -11.02 -35.85 -7.91
CA SER A 31 -11.25 -34.43 -7.58
C SER A 31 -10.88 -33.49 -8.73
N LEU A 32 -9.80 -33.80 -9.46
CA LEU A 32 -9.37 -33.04 -10.64
C LEU A 32 -10.31 -33.22 -11.84
N LEU A 33 -10.92 -34.40 -12.00
CA LEU A 33 -11.81 -34.70 -13.13
C LEU A 33 -13.27 -34.27 -12.92
N ARG A 34 -13.69 -33.97 -11.68
CA ARG A 34 -15.09 -33.65 -11.34
C ARG A 34 -15.35 -32.23 -10.87
N SER A 35 -14.40 -31.31 -11.02
CA SER A 35 -14.70 -29.89 -10.80
C SER A 35 -15.32 -29.34 -12.09
N PRO A 36 -16.66 -29.17 -12.21
CA PRO A 36 -17.21 -28.36 -13.28
C PRO A 36 -16.59 -26.98 -13.11
N VAL A 37 -15.73 -26.61 -14.06
CA VAL A 37 -15.16 -25.28 -14.13
C VAL A 37 -16.36 -24.32 -14.21
N SER A 38 -16.66 -23.63 -13.11
CA SER A 38 -17.68 -22.58 -13.02
C SER A 38 -17.16 -21.33 -13.75
N GLN A 39 -16.94 -21.46 -15.06
CA GLN A 39 -16.43 -20.39 -15.92
C GLN A 39 -17.43 -19.23 -16.04
N SER A 40 -18.73 -19.46 -15.87
CA SER A 40 -19.76 -18.43 -16.07
C SER A 40 -19.84 -17.39 -14.95
N SER A 41 -19.48 -17.73 -13.70
CA SER A 41 -19.56 -16.78 -12.58
C SER A 41 -18.38 -15.82 -12.55
N THR A 42 -17.19 -16.25 -12.98
CA THR A 42 -15.98 -15.42 -12.95
C THR A 42 -15.99 -14.37 -14.05
N GLU A 43 -16.45 -14.72 -15.26
CA GLU A 43 -16.52 -13.76 -16.38
C GLU A 43 -17.50 -12.60 -16.13
N ILE A 44 -18.62 -12.86 -15.44
CA ILE A 44 -19.60 -11.81 -15.09
C ILE A 44 -19.02 -10.87 -14.03
N ALA A 45 -18.31 -11.40 -13.03
CA ALA A 45 -17.68 -10.61 -11.98
C ALA A 45 -16.59 -9.68 -12.56
N ASP A 46 -15.73 -10.22 -13.44
CA ASP A 46 -14.67 -9.45 -14.09
C ASP A 46 -15.23 -8.28 -14.93
N GLY A 47 -16.36 -8.51 -15.63
CA GLY A 47 -17.03 -7.48 -16.41
C GLY A 47 -17.60 -6.34 -15.56
N GLN A 48 -18.18 -6.66 -14.40
CA GLN A 48 -18.72 -5.65 -13.47
C GLN A 48 -17.60 -4.84 -12.82
N GLU A 49 -16.52 -5.48 -12.36
CA GLU A 49 -15.37 -4.82 -11.77
C GLU A 49 -14.71 -3.87 -12.77
N GLN A 50 -14.55 -4.31 -14.02
CA GLN A 50 -14.01 -3.47 -15.09
C GLN A 50 -14.89 -2.26 -15.40
N ALA A 51 -16.21 -2.43 -15.46
CA ALA A 51 -17.15 -1.34 -15.70
C ALA A 51 -17.08 -0.30 -14.57
N GLN A 52 -17.00 -0.76 -13.32
CA GLN A 52 -16.86 0.12 -12.16
C GLN A 52 -15.54 0.89 -12.19
N ALA A 53 -14.41 0.21 -12.46
CA ALA A 53 -13.10 0.84 -12.54
C ALA A 53 -13.04 1.90 -13.66
N LEU A 54 -13.67 1.62 -14.81
CA LEU A 54 -13.78 2.58 -15.90
C LEU A 54 -14.62 3.81 -15.52
N ALA A 55 -15.76 3.61 -14.86
CA ALA A 55 -16.61 4.71 -14.41
C ALA A 55 -15.87 5.61 -13.41
N GLN A 56 -15.18 5.02 -12.43
CA GLN A 56 -14.37 5.77 -11.46
C GLN A 56 -13.21 6.52 -12.12
N TRP A 57 -12.55 5.92 -13.11
CA TRP A 57 -11.52 6.58 -13.91
C TRP A 57 -12.08 7.81 -14.66
N GLN A 58 -13.25 7.68 -15.28
CA GLN A 58 -13.90 8.79 -15.99
C GLN A 58 -14.36 9.91 -15.05
N ILE A 59 -14.89 9.56 -13.88
CA ILE A 59 -15.27 10.53 -12.84
C ILE A 59 -14.06 11.36 -12.43
N LEU A 60 -12.94 10.70 -12.09
CA LEU A 60 -11.69 11.39 -11.73
C LEU A 60 -11.30 12.44 -12.78
N TRP A 61 -11.28 12.07 -14.06
CA TRP A 61 -10.87 12.99 -15.11
C TRP A 61 -11.88 14.10 -15.40
N THR A 62 -13.17 13.82 -15.20
CA THR A 62 -14.22 14.86 -15.27
C THR A 62 -14.00 15.89 -14.17
N GLU A 63 -13.76 15.45 -12.94
CA GLU A 63 -13.50 16.34 -11.81
C GLU A 63 -12.20 17.15 -11.99
N ILE A 64 -11.11 16.52 -12.46
CA ILE A 64 -9.87 17.23 -12.81
C ILE A 64 -10.14 18.25 -13.93
N ALA A 65 -10.99 17.92 -14.91
CA ALA A 65 -11.26 18.83 -16.00
C ALA A 65 -11.99 20.11 -15.53
N GLU A 66 -12.92 19.95 -14.59
CA GLU A 66 -13.75 21.02 -14.01
C GLU A 66 -13.00 21.84 -12.96
N ARG A 67 -12.30 21.19 -12.03
CA ARG A 67 -11.71 21.82 -10.84
C ARG A 67 -10.18 21.91 -10.89
N GLY A 68 -9.53 21.30 -11.88
CA GLY A 68 -8.07 21.23 -11.97
C GLY A 68 -7.46 20.42 -10.82
N GLU A 69 -6.33 20.88 -10.30
CA GLU A 69 -5.65 20.27 -9.15
C GLU A 69 -6.52 20.25 -7.88
N ALA A 70 -7.46 21.19 -7.74
CA ALA A 70 -8.36 21.25 -6.59
C ALA A 70 -9.27 20.01 -6.47
N ALA A 71 -9.45 19.24 -7.56
CA ALA A 71 -10.16 17.96 -7.53
C ALA A 71 -9.46 16.88 -6.70
N LEU A 72 -8.14 16.99 -6.56
CA LEU A 72 -7.28 15.97 -5.95
C LEU A 72 -6.86 16.33 -4.53
N GLN A 73 -7.26 17.50 -4.05
CA GLN A 73 -6.98 17.92 -2.69
C GLN A 73 -7.87 17.11 -1.74
N PRO A 74 -7.29 16.44 -0.73
CA PRO A 74 -8.11 15.79 0.27
C PRO A 74 -8.99 16.85 0.94
N GLU A 75 -10.25 16.51 1.25
CA GLU A 75 -11.10 17.40 2.04
C GLU A 75 -10.40 17.69 3.37
N GLN A 76 -9.82 18.89 3.50
CA GLN A 76 -9.13 19.31 4.72
C GLN A 76 -10.19 19.71 5.75
N MET A 77 -10.82 18.71 6.36
CA MET A 77 -11.83 18.95 7.40
C MET A 77 -11.23 19.27 8.77
N ASP A 78 -9.94 18.97 8.99
CA ASP A 78 -9.30 19.13 10.30
C ASP A 78 -8.26 20.26 10.32
N VAL A 79 -8.64 21.38 10.92
CA VAL A 79 -7.78 22.57 11.14
C VAL A 79 -6.57 22.28 12.05
N SER A 80 -6.54 21.14 12.73
CA SER A 80 -5.42 20.74 13.57
C SER A 80 -4.30 20.03 12.82
N LEU A 81 -4.54 19.65 11.55
CA LEU A 81 -3.56 19.01 10.67
C LEU A 81 -2.38 19.96 10.39
N ARG A 82 -1.16 19.44 10.55
CA ARG A 82 0.09 20.07 10.16
C ARG A 82 0.65 19.41 8.90
N SER A 83 1.25 20.22 8.03
CA SER A 83 2.00 19.71 6.89
C SER A 83 3.22 18.90 7.36
N ALA A 84 3.32 17.67 6.84
CA ALA A 84 4.41 16.71 7.01
C ALA A 84 4.87 16.42 8.46
N GLY A 85 4.13 15.56 9.14
CA GLY A 85 4.57 14.91 10.38
C GLY A 85 4.67 13.39 10.24
N ASP A 86 5.79 12.81 10.63
CA ASP A 86 6.04 11.37 10.49
C ASP A 86 5.12 10.49 11.35
N THR A 87 4.46 11.05 12.37
CA THR A 87 3.50 10.36 13.23
C THR A 87 2.27 11.22 13.43
N VAL A 88 1.14 10.60 13.75
CA VAL A 88 -0.12 11.28 14.05
C VAL A 88 0.05 12.36 15.12
N PHE A 89 0.97 12.16 16.06
CA PHE A 89 1.26 13.11 17.13
C PHE A 89 2.01 14.36 16.67
N MET A 90 2.66 14.29 15.52
CA MET A 90 3.25 15.44 14.83
C MET A 90 2.26 16.07 13.85
N ARG A 91 1.39 15.26 13.24
CA ARG A 91 0.36 15.71 12.29
C ARG A 91 -0.78 16.45 12.96
N TYR A 92 -1.22 16.03 14.15
CA TYR A 92 -2.39 16.58 14.83
C TYR A 92 -2.05 17.22 16.18
N ARG A 93 -2.55 18.43 16.41
CA ARG A 93 -2.34 19.14 17.68
C ARG A 93 -3.13 18.49 18.81
N ASN A 94 -2.61 18.58 20.03
CA ASN A 94 -3.31 18.24 21.27
C ASN A 94 -3.73 16.77 21.48
N LEU A 95 -3.35 15.83 20.61
CA LEU A 95 -3.55 14.39 20.87
C LEU A 95 -2.83 13.89 22.15
N TRP A 96 -1.92 14.71 22.70
CA TRP A 96 -1.04 14.39 23.82
C TRP A 96 -1.35 15.16 25.12
N LYS A 97 -2.51 15.83 25.21
CA LYS A 97 -2.75 16.86 26.24
C LYS A 97 -2.76 16.33 27.68
N ASN A 98 -3.14 15.07 27.90
CA ASN A 98 -3.36 14.49 29.23
C ASN A 98 -2.55 13.21 29.46
N ILE A 99 -1.22 13.33 29.51
CA ILE A 99 -0.34 12.19 29.73
C ILE A 99 0.41 12.33 31.04
N ASP A 100 0.45 11.22 31.77
CA ASP A 100 1.19 11.08 33.00
C ASP A 100 2.63 11.61 32.87
N PRO A 101 3.13 12.43 33.82
CA PRO A 101 4.46 13.02 33.74
C PRO A 101 5.60 11.99 33.66
N ALA A 102 5.46 10.80 34.24
CA ALA A 102 6.50 9.78 34.17
C ALA A 102 6.55 9.17 32.76
N ALA A 103 5.40 8.78 32.19
CA ALA A 103 5.33 8.32 30.80
C ALA A 103 5.86 9.36 29.82
N ARG A 104 5.52 10.64 30.03
CA ARG A 104 6.06 11.76 29.23
C ARG A 104 7.58 11.81 29.28
N ARG A 105 8.20 11.70 30.46
CA ARG A 105 9.67 11.68 30.60
C ARG A 105 10.29 10.48 29.88
N MET A 106 9.68 9.30 29.98
CA MET A 106 10.18 8.11 29.28
C MET A 106 10.15 8.29 27.76
N PHE A 107 9.06 8.83 27.18
CA PHE A 107 9.02 9.14 25.75
C PHE A 107 10.07 10.20 25.35
N GLN A 108 10.31 11.21 26.19
CA GLN A 108 11.35 12.21 25.94
C GLN A 108 12.75 11.60 25.94
N ILE A 109 13.07 10.76 26.93
CA ILE A 109 14.35 10.04 26.99
C ILE A 109 14.50 9.12 25.79
N ALA A 110 13.46 8.34 25.46
CA ALA A 110 13.45 7.47 24.29
C ALA A 110 13.71 8.27 23.00
N ALA A 111 13.04 9.41 22.81
CA ALA A 111 13.22 10.26 21.63
C ALA A 111 14.65 10.82 21.49
N LEU A 112 15.31 11.16 22.61
CA LEU A 112 16.69 11.64 22.65
C LEU A 112 17.74 10.51 22.54
N THR A 113 17.31 9.25 22.65
CA THR A 113 18.21 8.10 22.57
C THR A 113 18.44 7.71 21.11
N ASN A 114 19.71 7.64 20.69
CA ASN A 114 20.08 7.20 19.34
C ASN A 114 20.28 5.69 19.23
N ASP A 115 20.62 5.01 20.33
CA ASP A 115 20.77 3.56 20.37
C ASP A 115 19.39 2.85 20.29
N PRO A 116 19.14 2.01 19.27
CA PRO A 116 17.84 1.35 19.11
C PRO A 116 17.47 0.44 20.29
N GLN A 117 18.44 -0.24 20.92
CA GLN A 117 18.16 -1.17 22.00
C GLN A 117 17.78 -0.44 23.30
N GLN A 118 18.55 0.60 23.66
CA GLN A 118 18.23 1.46 24.79
C GLN A 118 16.89 2.18 24.58
N LYS A 119 16.58 2.60 23.34
CA LYS A 119 15.27 3.16 23.01
C LYS A 119 14.14 2.16 23.27
N LEU A 120 14.29 0.89 22.87
CA LEU A 120 13.31 -0.16 23.17
C LEU A 120 13.15 -0.38 24.68
N MET A 121 14.25 -0.43 25.43
CA MET A 121 14.22 -0.57 26.90
C MET A 121 13.38 0.53 27.57
N TRP A 122 13.42 1.77 27.07
CA TRP A 122 12.58 2.86 27.58
C TRP A 122 11.11 2.75 27.16
N LEU A 123 10.81 2.14 26.03
CA LEU A 123 9.46 2.06 25.47
C LEU A 123 8.70 0.81 25.94
N GLU A 124 9.38 -0.32 26.12
CA GLU A 124 8.77 -1.61 26.46
C GLU A 124 7.84 -1.56 27.69
N PRO A 125 8.23 -0.94 28.83
CA PRO A 125 7.35 -0.84 30.00
C PRO A 125 6.06 -0.07 29.72
N LEU A 126 6.07 0.83 28.73
CA LEU A 126 4.89 1.62 28.35
C LEU A 126 3.93 0.83 27.44
N THR A 127 4.32 -0.33 26.90
CA THR A 127 3.47 -1.14 26.02
C THR A 127 2.43 -1.98 26.77
N THR A 128 2.50 -2.00 28.11
CA THR A 128 1.61 -2.82 28.96
C THR A 128 0.79 -1.98 29.95
N VAL A 129 0.92 -0.65 29.93
CA VAL A 129 0.14 0.22 30.83
C VAL A 129 -1.34 0.20 30.46
N ASP A 130 -2.20 0.44 31.46
CA ASP A 130 -3.66 0.45 31.28
C ASP A 130 -4.14 1.62 30.42
N ALA A 131 -3.41 2.74 30.41
CA ALA A 131 -3.75 3.94 29.65
C ALA A 131 -3.63 3.69 28.13
N PRO A 132 -4.75 3.60 27.37
CA PRO A 132 -4.73 3.14 25.98
C PRO A 132 -3.86 3.99 25.06
N MET A 133 -3.90 5.32 25.23
CA MET A 133 -3.12 6.26 24.43
C MET A 133 -1.60 6.16 24.66
N ILE A 134 -1.18 5.93 25.91
CA ILE A 134 0.24 5.73 26.23
C ILE A 134 0.71 4.42 25.62
N ARG A 135 -0.08 3.36 25.78
CA ARG A 135 0.18 2.04 25.22
C ARG A 135 0.29 2.06 23.69
N ALA A 136 -0.67 2.70 23.02
CA ALA A 136 -0.70 2.82 21.56
C ALA A 136 0.53 3.56 21.01
N ARG A 137 0.91 4.69 21.63
CA ARG A 137 2.16 5.39 21.27
C ARG A 137 3.38 4.52 21.46
N ALA A 138 3.50 3.86 22.61
CA ALA A 138 4.65 3.02 22.90
C ALA A 138 4.82 1.92 21.85
N LEU A 139 3.72 1.23 21.50
CA LEU A 139 3.71 0.21 20.45
C LEU A 139 4.07 0.79 19.08
N LEU A 140 3.56 1.97 18.72
CA LEU A 140 3.92 2.64 17.47
C LEU A 140 5.42 2.96 17.41
N GLU A 141 6.00 3.50 18.49
CA GLU A 141 7.43 3.82 18.52
C GLU A 141 8.29 2.56 18.53
N VAL A 142 7.87 1.50 19.25
CA VAL A 142 8.51 0.17 19.20
C VAL A 142 8.51 -0.35 17.76
N ALA A 143 7.36 -0.33 17.09
CA ALA A 143 7.23 -0.76 15.70
C ALA A 143 8.20 -0.01 14.77
N ARG A 144 8.27 1.33 14.89
CA ARG A 144 9.20 2.17 14.10
C ARG A 144 10.66 1.83 14.38
N VAL A 145 11.03 1.55 15.64
CA VAL A 145 12.39 1.11 15.98
C VAL A 145 12.70 -0.24 15.35
N GLN A 146 11.77 -1.19 15.42
CA GLN A 146 11.96 -2.52 14.84
C GLN A 146 12.05 -2.47 13.31
N LEU A 147 11.27 -1.62 12.63
CA LEU A 147 11.42 -1.37 11.18
C LEU A 147 12.83 -0.89 10.83
N ARG A 148 13.37 0.10 11.56
CA ARG A 148 14.74 0.58 11.32
C ARG A 148 15.81 -0.50 11.55
N ARG A 149 15.54 -1.44 12.46
CA ARG A 149 16.38 -2.62 12.70
C ARG A 149 16.15 -3.75 11.71
N ARG A 150 15.24 -3.59 10.74
CA ARG A 150 14.77 -4.61 9.79
C ARG A 150 14.19 -5.86 10.47
N ALA A 151 13.69 -5.72 11.69
CA ALA A 151 12.97 -6.77 12.41
C ALA A 151 11.47 -6.71 12.04
N LEU A 152 11.16 -7.08 10.80
CA LEU A 152 9.84 -6.88 10.20
C LEU A 152 8.72 -7.58 10.97
N ASP A 153 8.95 -8.81 11.45
CA ASP A 153 7.96 -9.56 12.23
C ASP A 153 7.63 -8.87 13.56
N LEU A 154 8.65 -8.33 14.25
CA LEU A 154 8.45 -7.59 15.51
C LEU A 154 7.75 -6.25 15.28
N ALA A 155 8.05 -5.58 14.17
CA ALA A 155 7.34 -4.35 13.78
C ALA A 155 5.85 -4.63 13.49
N THR A 156 5.59 -5.71 12.75
CA THR A 156 4.23 -6.18 12.42
C THR A 156 3.45 -6.53 13.68
N ALA A 157 4.02 -7.34 14.57
CA ALA A 157 3.39 -7.74 15.82
C ALA A 157 3.05 -6.53 16.72
N ALA A 158 3.94 -5.54 16.80
CA ALA A 158 3.68 -4.32 17.56
C ALA A 158 2.53 -3.47 16.96
N ALA A 159 2.46 -3.35 15.64
CA ALA A 159 1.37 -2.64 14.95
C ALA A 159 0.02 -3.38 15.08
N GLU A 160 0.01 -4.71 14.95
CA GLU A 160 -1.19 -5.53 15.17
C GLU A 160 -1.69 -5.43 16.61
N THR A 161 -0.76 -5.48 17.58
CA THR A 161 -1.09 -5.28 19.01
C THR A 161 -1.68 -3.90 19.26
N MET A 162 -1.17 -2.87 18.58
CA MET A 162 -1.72 -1.51 18.66
C MET A 162 -3.15 -1.46 18.10
N LEU A 163 -3.41 -2.08 16.95
CA LEU A 163 -4.75 -2.13 16.34
C LEU A 163 -5.77 -2.87 17.20
N ALA A 164 -5.31 -3.78 18.09
CA ALA A 164 -6.17 -4.49 19.03
C ALA A 164 -6.58 -3.65 20.27
N ILE A 165 -6.04 -2.44 20.43
CA ILE A 165 -6.44 -1.55 21.53
C ILE A 165 -7.82 -0.95 21.23
N PRO A 166 -8.80 -1.06 22.15
CA PRO A 166 -10.12 -0.49 21.93
C PRO A 166 -10.07 1.04 21.90
N GLU A 167 -11.01 1.64 21.17
CA GLU A 167 -11.28 3.09 21.18
C GLU A 167 -10.11 3.98 20.72
N LEU A 168 -9.20 3.44 19.90
CA LEU A 168 -8.20 4.29 19.23
C LEU A 168 -8.87 5.22 18.23
N THR A 169 -8.39 6.45 18.17
CA THR A 169 -8.77 7.41 17.13
C THR A 169 -8.40 6.86 15.75
N VAL A 170 -9.19 7.18 14.73
CA VAL A 170 -8.98 6.72 13.35
C VAL A 170 -7.57 7.05 12.85
N GLN A 171 -7.04 8.23 13.18
CA GLN A 171 -5.72 8.67 12.75
C GLN A 171 -4.57 7.87 13.40
N LEU A 172 -4.76 7.36 14.62
CA LEU A 172 -3.78 6.45 15.26
C LEU A 172 -3.75 5.11 14.55
N THR A 173 -4.92 4.59 14.17
CA THR A 173 -4.99 3.34 13.42
C THR A 173 -4.33 3.48 12.04
N ALA A 174 -4.36 4.67 11.43
CA ALA A 174 -3.65 4.94 10.18
C ALA A 174 -2.13 4.73 10.29
N ASP A 175 -1.49 5.19 11.38
CA ASP A 175 -0.07 4.95 11.63
C ASP A 175 0.26 3.46 11.78
N ALA A 176 -0.60 2.68 12.44
CA ALA A 176 -0.39 1.23 12.56
C ALA A 176 -0.49 0.54 11.19
N TYR A 177 -1.50 0.88 10.38
CA TYR A 177 -1.62 0.37 9.01
C TYR A 177 -0.44 0.79 8.12
N PHE A 178 0.09 2.00 8.31
CA PHE A 178 1.31 2.43 7.62
C PHE A 178 2.51 1.53 7.96
N ILE A 179 2.72 1.19 9.23
CA ILE A 179 3.78 0.24 9.63
C ILE A 179 3.58 -1.11 8.94
N LEU A 180 2.36 -1.66 8.94
CA LEU A 180 2.05 -2.94 8.30
C LEU A 180 2.34 -2.90 6.80
N GLY A 181 1.93 -1.82 6.14
CA GLY A 181 2.16 -1.61 4.71
C GLY A 181 3.65 -1.47 4.37
N TYR A 182 4.40 -0.72 5.19
CA TYR A 182 5.84 -0.56 4.99
C TYR A 182 6.61 -1.85 5.27
N ALA A 183 6.25 -2.60 6.31
CA ALA A 183 6.83 -3.91 6.60
C ALA A 183 6.59 -4.90 5.44
N ALA A 184 5.36 -4.94 4.91
CA ALA A 184 5.02 -5.77 3.75
C ALA A 184 5.79 -5.35 2.49
N LEU A 185 5.95 -4.05 2.25
CA LEU A 185 6.77 -3.54 1.15
C LEU A 185 8.23 -3.98 1.25
N GLU A 186 8.84 -3.90 2.44
CA GLU A 186 10.20 -4.37 2.69
C GLU A 186 10.33 -5.89 2.54
N ALA A 187 9.27 -6.65 2.87
CA ALA A 187 9.17 -8.09 2.62
C ALA A 187 8.85 -8.44 1.15
N ASN A 188 8.69 -7.44 0.27
CA ASN A 188 8.27 -7.58 -1.12
C ASN A 188 6.89 -8.25 -1.31
N ASP A 189 6.03 -8.19 -0.31
CA ASP A 189 4.62 -8.60 -0.37
C ASP A 189 3.76 -7.41 -0.80
N LEU A 190 3.70 -7.21 -2.12
CA LEU A 190 3.08 -6.02 -2.71
C LEU A 190 1.56 -5.95 -2.52
N ASP A 191 0.88 -7.10 -2.43
CA ASP A 191 -0.57 -7.15 -2.24
C ASP A 191 -0.94 -6.74 -0.81
N ARG A 192 -0.22 -7.27 0.20
CA ARG A 192 -0.41 -6.83 1.59
C ARG A 192 -0.01 -5.37 1.78
N ALA A 193 1.07 -4.93 1.12
CA ALA A 193 1.50 -3.54 1.17
C ALA A 193 0.44 -2.59 0.57
N GLU A 194 -0.14 -2.94 -0.58
CA GLU A 194 -1.18 -2.15 -1.25
C GLU A 194 -2.42 -2.03 -0.36
N ALA A 195 -2.90 -3.14 0.19
CA ALA A 195 -4.08 -3.16 1.05
C ALA A 195 -3.87 -2.37 2.35
N ALA A 196 -2.74 -2.57 3.03
CA ALA A 196 -2.46 -1.89 4.30
C ALA A 196 -2.23 -0.37 4.11
N LEU A 197 -1.54 0.04 3.04
CA LEU A 197 -1.36 1.47 2.76
C LEU A 197 -2.66 2.14 2.31
N ALA A 198 -3.54 1.42 1.59
CA ALA A 198 -4.87 1.92 1.30
C ALA A 198 -5.67 2.19 2.60
N GLN A 199 -5.59 1.29 3.59
CA GLN A 199 -6.20 1.52 4.90
C GLN A 199 -5.58 2.71 5.65
N ALA A 200 -4.26 2.91 5.53
CA ALA A 200 -3.60 4.06 6.14
C ALA A 200 -4.08 5.40 5.54
N VAL A 201 -4.16 5.48 4.21
CA VAL A 201 -4.59 6.69 3.50
C VAL A 201 -6.09 6.97 3.66
N ASP A 202 -6.93 5.93 3.68
CA ASP A 202 -8.38 6.08 3.93
C ASP A 202 -8.65 6.68 5.31
N ARG A 203 -7.90 6.24 6.32
CA ARG A 203 -8.06 6.66 7.72
C ARG A 203 -7.42 8.02 8.01
N ASP A 204 -6.36 8.37 7.29
CA ASP A 204 -5.71 9.68 7.38
C ASP A 204 -5.36 10.15 5.97
N PRO A 205 -6.30 10.84 5.28
CA PRO A 205 -6.06 11.38 3.95
C PRO A 205 -4.94 12.42 3.90
N GLY A 206 -4.53 12.98 5.04
CA GLY A 206 -3.41 13.91 5.19
C GLY A 206 -2.07 13.22 5.41
N PHE A 207 -2.02 11.89 5.43
CA PHE A 207 -0.81 11.13 5.75
C PHE A 207 0.17 11.05 4.58
N TRP A 208 0.98 12.09 4.45
CA TRP A 208 2.03 12.27 3.43
C TRP A 208 2.89 11.01 3.20
N ASP A 209 3.46 10.42 4.24
CA ASP A 209 4.35 9.25 4.11
C ASP A 209 3.60 8.01 3.61
N ALA A 210 2.37 7.79 4.06
CA ALA A 210 1.55 6.67 3.59
C ALA A 210 1.22 6.81 2.11
N ARG A 211 0.89 8.03 1.63
CA ARG A 211 0.66 8.29 0.20
C ARG A 211 1.91 8.07 -0.63
N GLN A 212 3.07 8.56 -0.17
CA GLN A 212 4.35 8.30 -0.85
C GLN A 212 4.68 6.80 -0.92
N ALA A 213 4.50 6.06 0.18
CA ALA A 213 4.70 4.62 0.18
C ALA A 213 3.71 3.91 -0.75
N GLN A 214 2.43 4.33 -0.77
CA GLN A 214 1.41 3.75 -1.65
C GLN A 214 1.76 3.99 -3.12
N LEU A 215 2.23 5.18 -3.47
CA LEU A 215 2.74 5.48 -4.81
C LEU A 215 3.87 4.53 -5.24
N LEU A 216 4.80 4.21 -4.34
CA LEU A 216 5.88 3.24 -4.61
C LEU A 216 5.33 1.82 -4.82
N VAL A 217 4.37 1.39 -4.01
CA VAL A 217 3.73 0.08 -4.15
C VAL A 217 2.95 -0.02 -5.46
N LEU A 218 2.10 0.97 -5.76
CA LEU A 218 1.31 1.02 -6.98
C LEU A 218 2.19 1.02 -8.24
N ASN A 219 3.32 1.71 -8.19
CA ASN A 219 4.33 1.66 -9.23
C ASN A 219 4.87 0.23 -9.45
N ARG A 220 5.26 -0.47 -8.37
CA ARG A 220 5.73 -1.87 -8.48
C ARG A 220 4.64 -2.80 -9.00
N GLN A 221 3.41 -2.61 -8.54
CA GLN A 221 2.24 -3.38 -8.97
C GLN A 221 1.94 -3.19 -10.46
N LEU A 222 1.99 -1.96 -10.97
CA LEU A 222 1.77 -1.66 -12.39
C LEU A 222 2.87 -2.22 -13.31
N ASN A 223 4.03 -2.58 -12.78
CA ASN A 223 5.10 -3.25 -13.55
C ASN A 223 5.02 -4.78 -13.52
N GLN A 224 4.03 -5.37 -12.84
CA GLN A 224 3.86 -6.81 -12.88
C GLN A 224 3.30 -7.26 -14.25
N PRO A 225 3.81 -8.37 -14.83
CA PRO A 225 3.51 -8.77 -16.20
C PRO A 225 2.07 -9.27 -16.45
N ARG A 226 1.20 -9.29 -15.43
CA ARG A 226 -0.17 -9.79 -15.52
C ARG A 226 -1.08 -9.03 -14.57
N GLN A 227 -1.86 -8.09 -15.12
CA GLN A 227 -2.88 -7.36 -14.37
C GLN A 227 -4.15 -7.25 -15.22
N SER A 228 -5.31 -7.23 -14.57
CA SER A 228 -6.59 -6.99 -15.25
C SER A 228 -6.70 -5.52 -15.69
N VAL A 229 -7.61 -5.24 -16.62
CA VAL A 229 -7.93 -3.85 -17.01
C VAL A 229 -8.43 -3.07 -15.78
N ALA A 230 -9.29 -3.67 -14.96
CA ALA A 230 -9.81 -3.07 -13.74
C ALA A 230 -8.71 -2.67 -12.77
N ALA A 231 -7.77 -3.59 -12.47
CA ALA A 231 -6.64 -3.33 -11.59
C ALA A 231 -5.74 -2.21 -12.14
N CYS A 232 -5.44 -2.22 -13.44
CA CYS A 232 -4.62 -1.18 -14.08
C CYS A 232 -5.25 0.21 -13.94
N LEU A 233 -6.55 0.32 -14.24
CA LEU A 233 -7.28 1.59 -14.15
C LEU A 233 -7.39 2.07 -12.70
N ASN A 234 -7.74 1.18 -11.78
CA ASN A 234 -7.86 1.51 -10.36
C ASN A 234 -6.51 1.97 -9.77
N ARG A 235 -5.42 1.27 -10.06
CA ARG A 235 -4.09 1.64 -9.57
C ARG A 235 -3.61 2.96 -10.18
N SER A 236 -3.83 3.15 -11.47
CA SER A 236 -3.49 4.43 -12.13
C SER A 236 -4.30 5.58 -11.53
N ARG A 237 -5.60 5.38 -11.24
CA ARG A 237 -6.49 6.36 -10.57
C ARG A 237 -5.93 6.74 -9.21
N LEU A 238 -5.66 5.74 -8.38
CA LEU A 238 -5.08 5.92 -7.03
C LEU A 238 -3.73 6.62 -7.09
N MET A 239 -2.89 6.37 -8.10
CA MET A 239 -1.63 7.09 -8.25
C MET A 239 -1.86 8.58 -8.57
N ILE A 240 -2.83 8.93 -9.41
CA ILE A 240 -3.15 10.32 -9.74
C ILE A 240 -3.70 11.04 -8.51
N GLU A 241 -4.63 10.42 -7.79
CA GLU A 241 -5.20 10.97 -6.54
C GLU A 241 -4.12 11.17 -5.48
N ASN A 242 -3.27 10.17 -5.26
CA ASN A 242 -2.16 10.31 -4.32
C ASN A 242 -1.19 11.40 -4.76
N LEU A 243 -0.82 11.46 -6.05
CA LEU A 243 0.08 12.49 -6.56
C LEU A 243 -0.52 13.89 -6.39
N GLY A 244 -1.79 14.07 -6.70
CA GLY A 244 -2.47 15.37 -6.64
C GLY A 244 -2.81 15.83 -5.22
N ALA A 245 -2.89 14.91 -4.26
CA ALA A 245 -3.02 15.26 -2.85
C ALA A 245 -1.72 15.84 -2.27
N LEU A 246 -0.56 15.40 -2.77
CA LEU A 246 0.75 15.76 -2.21
C LEU A 246 1.00 17.29 -2.18
N PRO A 247 0.80 18.09 -3.23
CA PRO A 247 1.07 19.54 -3.17
C PRO A 247 0.47 20.27 -1.96
N THR A 248 -0.73 19.86 -1.50
CA THR A 248 -1.37 20.44 -0.30
C THR A 248 -0.77 20.00 1.03
N LEU A 249 -0.07 18.88 1.02
CA LEU A 249 0.54 18.23 2.17
C LEU A 249 2.05 18.51 2.25
N ALA A 250 2.66 18.90 1.13
CA ALA A 250 4.07 19.28 1.03
C ALA A 250 4.36 20.55 1.84
N GLN A 251 5.54 20.63 2.43
CA GLN A 251 5.99 21.86 3.11
C GLN A 251 6.47 22.90 2.11
N ASP A 252 6.99 22.45 0.96
CA ASP A 252 7.46 23.31 -0.13
C ASP A 252 7.24 22.67 -1.51
N ARG A 253 7.37 23.48 -2.56
CA ARG A 253 7.22 23.02 -3.96
C ARG A 253 8.38 22.15 -4.45
N THR A 254 9.54 22.19 -3.79
CA THR A 254 10.72 21.41 -4.20
C THR A 254 10.53 19.93 -3.89
N GLN A 255 9.93 19.60 -2.74
CA GLN A 255 9.54 18.23 -2.37
C GLN A 255 8.63 17.59 -3.42
N PHE A 256 7.69 18.37 -3.98
CA PHE A 256 6.79 17.88 -5.01
C PHE A 256 7.49 17.68 -6.36
N ARG A 257 8.41 18.59 -6.73
CA ARG A 257 9.26 18.40 -7.92
C ARG A 257 10.12 17.14 -7.83
N ASP A 258 10.70 16.87 -6.67
CA ASP A 258 11.52 15.68 -6.44
C ASP A 258 10.71 14.38 -6.61
N ILE A 259 9.41 14.40 -6.29
CA ILE A 259 8.50 13.27 -6.55
C ILE A 259 8.30 13.09 -8.06
N ALA A 260 8.02 14.17 -8.79
CA ALA A 260 7.88 14.12 -10.25
C ALA A 260 9.16 13.61 -10.94
N ASP A 261 10.33 14.09 -10.50
CA ASP A 261 11.64 13.65 -11.02
C ASP A 261 11.92 12.18 -10.72
N ARG A 262 11.57 11.68 -9.52
CA ARG A 262 11.65 10.25 -9.20
C ARG A 262 10.77 9.39 -10.11
N PHE A 263 9.54 9.84 -10.39
CA PHE A 263 8.67 9.15 -11.35
C PHE A 263 9.23 9.19 -12.76
N ALA A 264 9.77 10.33 -13.22
CA ALA A 264 10.36 10.43 -14.54
C ALA A 264 11.59 9.51 -14.71
N ALA A 265 12.43 9.41 -13.68
CA ALA A 265 13.58 8.51 -13.67
C ALA A 265 13.15 7.03 -13.73
N GLN A 266 12.10 6.65 -13.00
CA GLN A 266 11.52 5.31 -13.04
C GLN A 266 10.76 5.04 -14.36
N ALA A 267 10.17 6.08 -14.96
CA ALA A 267 9.51 6.02 -16.26
C ALA A 267 10.51 5.85 -17.43
N ALA A 268 11.82 5.77 -17.19
CA ALA A 268 12.75 5.22 -18.17
C ALA A 268 12.32 3.80 -18.65
N VAL A 269 11.48 3.12 -17.87
CA VAL A 269 10.68 1.95 -18.27
C VAL A 269 9.49 2.39 -19.15
N THR A 270 9.19 1.67 -20.24
CA THR A 270 8.18 2.02 -21.26
C THR A 270 6.71 2.00 -20.78
N ASN A 271 6.45 2.19 -19.48
CA ASN A 271 5.13 2.16 -18.87
C ASN A 271 4.39 3.51 -19.07
N PRO A 272 3.28 3.54 -19.81
CA PRO A 272 2.56 4.78 -20.12
C PRO A 272 1.98 5.46 -18.87
N ALA A 273 1.60 4.71 -17.82
CA ALA A 273 1.05 5.29 -16.60
C ALA A 273 2.06 6.20 -15.89
N PHE A 274 3.33 5.82 -15.83
CA PHE A 274 4.36 6.63 -15.17
C PHE A 274 4.72 7.87 -15.97
N ARG A 275 4.69 7.78 -17.30
CA ARG A 275 4.86 8.94 -18.18
C ARG A 275 3.72 9.94 -18.02
N LEU A 276 2.48 9.46 -17.88
CA LEU A 276 1.34 10.31 -17.56
C LEU A 276 1.50 10.99 -16.19
N LEU A 277 1.86 10.22 -15.15
CA LEU A 277 2.05 10.75 -13.79
C LEU A 277 3.19 11.77 -13.68
N SER A 278 4.34 11.50 -14.31
CA SER A 278 5.43 12.48 -14.37
C SER A 278 5.01 13.74 -15.13
N GLY A 279 4.26 13.59 -16.23
CA GLY A 279 3.66 14.70 -16.96
C GLY A 279 2.74 15.57 -16.10
N LEU A 280 1.83 14.95 -15.33
CA LEU A 280 0.96 15.65 -14.38
C LEU A 280 1.77 16.33 -13.27
N GLY A 281 2.74 15.63 -12.68
CA GLY A 281 3.61 16.18 -11.66
C GLY A 281 4.35 17.42 -12.15
N TYR A 282 4.90 17.37 -13.37
CA TYR A 282 5.53 18.52 -14.01
C TYR A 282 4.56 19.66 -14.30
N LEU A 283 3.33 19.36 -14.75
CA LEU A 283 2.30 20.39 -14.95
C LEU A 283 1.99 21.13 -13.65
N TRP A 284 1.79 20.41 -12.54
CA TRP A 284 1.40 21.00 -11.26
C TRP A 284 2.55 21.80 -10.59
N VAL A 285 3.82 21.46 -10.85
CA VAL A 285 4.95 22.35 -10.45
C VAL A 285 5.18 23.52 -11.41
N GLY A 286 4.50 23.57 -12.56
CA GLY A 286 4.69 24.60 -13.59
C GLY A 286 5.88 24.37 -14.54
N ASP A 287 6.46 23.16 -14.58
CA ASP A 287 7.53 22.79 -15.52
C ASP A 287 6.92 22.32 -16.85
N HIS A 288 6.38 23.27 -17.59
CA HIS A 288 5.62 23.06 -18.83
C HIS A 288 6.39 22.29 -19.92
N ASP A 289 7.70 22.52 -20.06
CA ASP A 289 8.52 21.83 -21.07
C ASP A 289 8.69 20.34 -20.74
N ARG A 290 9.02 20.01 -19.47
CA ARG A 290 9.13 18.62 -19.05
C ARG A 290 7.78 17.91 -19.06
N ALA A 291 6.71 18.61 -18.69
CA ALA A 291 5.34 18.11 -18.79
C ALA A 291 4.97 17.72 -20.22
N ARG A 292 5.16 18.64 -21.19
CA ARG A 292 4.88 18.39 -22.61
C ARG A 292 5.64 17.17 -23.11
N LYS A 293 6.93 17.05 -22.77
CA LYS A 293 7.76 15.91 -23.16
C LYS A 293 7.23 14.60 -22.57
N ALA A 294 6.99 14.55 -21.25
CA ALA A 294 6.53 13.34 -20.57
C ALA A 294 5.15 12.87 -21.08
N LEU A 295 4.20 13.80 -21.30
CA LEU A 295 2.89 13.47 -21.86
C LEU A 295 2.96 12.98 -23.31
N ALA A 296 3.82 13.58 -24.14
CA ALA A 296 4.03 13.11 -25.51
C ALA A 296 4.65 11.71 -25.56
N GLU A 297 5.48 11.35 -24.58
CA GLU A 297 6.01 9.99 -24.40
C GLU A 297 4.93 9.02 -23.89
N ALA A 298 4.08 9.44 -22.94
CA ALA A 298 2.96 8.64 -22.43
C ALA A 298 2.01 8.21 -23.56
N ARG A 299 1.69 9.14 -24.46
CA ARG A 299 0.83 8.89 -25.64
C ARG A 299 1.40 7.82 -26.58
N LYS A 300 2.72 7.71 -26.68
CA LYS A 300 3.41 6.80 -27.62
C LYS A 300 3.76 5.45 -26.98
N ALA A 301 3.79 5.36 -25.66
CA ALA A 301 4.16 4.15 -24.94
C ALA A 301 3.09 3.05 -25.08
N GLN A 302 3.53 1.81 -25.31
CA GLN A 302 2.69 0.65 -25.55
C GLN A 302 3.37 -0.63 -25.03
N GLY A 303 2.56 -1.67 -24.77
CA GLY A 303 3.00 -3.05 -24.57
C GLY A 303 3.40 -3.45 -23.14
N GLN A 304 3.10 -2.63 -22.12
CA GLN A 304 3.40 -2.93 -20.71
C GLN A 304 2.13 -3.14 -19.86
N LEU A 305 1.01 -2.55 -20.26
CA LEU A 305 -0.26 -2.64 -19.55
C LEU A 305 -1.33 -3.30 -20.45
N PRO A 306 -2.48 -3.71 -19.91
CA PRO A 306 -3.61 -4.13 -20.72
C PRO A 306 -3.98 -3.07 -21.76
N ARG A 307 -4.13 -3.47 -23.03
CA ARG A 307 -4.31 -2.56 -24.18
C ARG A 307 -5.39 -1.50 -23.97
N GLN A 308 -6.50 -1.86 -23.32
CA GLN A 308 -7.58 -0.91 -23.02
C GLN A 308 -7.14 0.17 -22.02
N CYS A 309 -6.42 -0.21 -20.97
CA CYS A 309 -5.83 0.72 -20.01
C CYS A 309 -4.83 1.66 -20.71
N GLU A 310 -3.94 1.12 -21.55
CA GLU A 310 -2.98 1.93 -22.34
C GLU A 310 -3.69 2.94 -23.23
N THR A 311 -4.76 2.52 -23.91
CA THR A 311 -5.54 3.39 -24.81
C THR A 311 -6.16 4.56 -24.03
N LEU A 312 -6.72 4.29 -22.85
CA LEU A 312 -7.32 5.33 -21.99
C LEU A 312 -6.26 6.30 -21.44
N ILE A 313 -5.11 5.78 -21.02
CA ILE A 313 -3.97 6.60 -20.56
C ILE A 313 -3.44 7.49 -21.70
N ALA A 314 -3.24 6.92 -22.90
CA ALA A 314 -2.75 7.65 -24.06
C ALA A 314 -3.73 8.73 -24.53
N ALA A 315 -5.04 8.43 -24.54
CA ALA A 315 -6.08 9.40 -24.86
C ALA A 315 -6.08 10.57 -23.87
N GLN A 316 -5.88 10.29 -22.59
CA GLN A 316 -5.82 11.34 -21.58
C GLN A 316 -4.55 12.18 -21.68
N ALA A 317 -3.40 11.56 -21.97
CA ALA A 317 -2.16 12.29 -22.23
C ALA A 317 -2.32 13.24 -23.43
N GLU A 318 -3.02 12.81 -24.49
CA GLU A 318 -3.35 13.66 -25.64
C GLU A 318 -4.28 14.83 -25.25
N ALA A 319 -5.34 14.57 -24.49
CA ALA A 319 -6.25 15.62 -24.04
C ALA A 319 -5.53 16.68 -23.20
N LEU A 320 -4.62 16.27 -22.32
CA LEU A 320 -3.78 17.19 -21.54
C LEU A 320 -2.82 17.97 -22.43
N LEU A 321 -2.24 17.35 -23.46
CA LEU A 321 -1.39 18.04 -24.42
C LEU A 321 -2.14 19.16 -25.13
N GLN A 322 -3.33 18.87 -25.67
CA GLN A 322 -4.15 19.84 -26.41
C GLN A 322 -4.66 20.98 -25.53
N ARG A 323 -4.94 20.72 -24.25
CA ARG A 323 -5.46 21.74 -23.32
C ARG A 323 -4.40 22.73 -22.85
N HIS A 324 -3.14 22.29 -22.72
CA HIS A 324 -2.10 23.05 -22.03
C HIS A 324 -0.96 23.54 -22.93
N PHE A 325 -0.85 23.09 -24.18
CA PHE A 325 0.29 23.36 -25.07
C PHE A 325 -0.10 23.66 -26.51
#